data_AF-A0A3D0JZ40-F1
#
_entry.id   AF-A0A3D0JZ40-F1
#
_cell.length_a   1.000
_cell.length_b   1.000
_cell.length_c   1.000
_cell.angle_alpha   90.00
_cell.angle_beta   90.00
_cell.angle_gamma   90.00
#
_symmetry.space_group_name_H-M   'P 1'
#
loop_
_entity.id
_entity.type
_entity.pdbx_description
1 polymer ?
#
loop_
_entity_poly.entity_id
_entity_poly.type
_entity_poly.pdbx_seq_one_letter_code
_entity_poly.pdbx_strand_id
1 'polypeptide(L)'
;MTNKTTLRRFTLGACALALGLGMIQAQADDGALYGPKAPKGSAFVRAYNASSAELDVSVGQTQLKQISPLGSSDFKFLPAGSYQAQVGNAQMPVDLEPEHYYTLVSQTGDKPRLVEEPPFTSRQKALLRVQNLTDSTLSVKTADGKTDVVADVKPDGRGDREINPVKVGLALFDGERKVADLKPVTLERGEVVSLFVTGGQGKFSPVWVKRPIDG
;
A
#
# COMPACT_ATOMS: atom_id res chain seq x y z
N MET A 1 -60.79 -57.52 -27.52
CA MET A 1 -61.09 -56.84 -28.80
C MET A 1 -60.81 -55.36 -28.65
N THR A 2 -59.91 -54.87 -29.49
CA THR A 2 -59.53 -53.47 -29.73
C THR A 2 -60.74 -52.54 -29.86
N ASN A 3 -60.69 -51.31 -29.32
CA ASN A 3 -60.93 -50.09 -30.10
C ASN A 3 -60.99 -48.77 -29.30
N LYS A 4 -60.22 -47.81 -29.84
CA LYS A 4 -60.60 -46.43 -30.18
C LYS A 4 -60.74 -45.40 -29.06
N THR A 5 -59.68 -44.61 -28.95
CA THR A 5 -59.69 -43.15 -28.77
C THR A 5 -60.91 -42.45 -29.38
N THR A 6 -61.51 -41.55 -28.61
CA THR A 6 -62.32 -40.45 -29.18
C THR A 6 -62.12 -39.18 -28.36
N LEU A 7 -61.52 -38.15 -28.96
CA LEU A 7 -61.54 -36.76 -28.48
C LEU A 7 -62.97 -36.22 -28.59
N ARG A 8 -63.44 -35.48 -27.58
CA ARG A 8 -64.56 -34.54 -27.72
C ARG A 8 -64.22 -33.21 -27.06
N ARG A 9 -64.38 -32.16 -27.87
CA ARG A 9 -64.28 -30.73 -27.58
C ARG A 9 -65.39 -30.32 -26.58
N PHE A 10 -65.20 -29.24 -25.82
CA PHE A 10 -66.01 -28.01 -25.87
C PHE A 10 -65.75 -27.02 -24.70
N THR A 11 -65.48 -25.76 -25.09
CA THR A 11 -65.86 -24.45 -24.48
C THR A 11 -65.48 -24.03 -23.04
N LEU A 12 -64.68 -22.96 -23.01
CA LEU A 12 -64.88 -21.66 -22.31
C LEU A 12 -65.43 -21.62 -20.87
N GLY A 13 -64.59 -21.06 -19.99
CA GLY A 13 -64.98 -19.96 -19.08
C GLY A 13 -64.96 -20.27 -17.59
N ALA A 14 -63.99 -19.70 -16.86
CA ALA A 14 -64.20 -19.15 -15.51
C ALA A 14 -62.94 -18.40 -15.03
N CYS A 15 -63.12 -17.11 -14.73
CA CYS A 15 -62.24 -16.32 -13.88
C CYS A 15 -62.13 -16.95 -12.48
N ALA A 16 -60.93 -16.95 -11.87
CA ALA A 16 -60.69 -16.34 -10.54
C ALA A 16 -59.32 -16.71 -9.94
N LEU A 17 -58.64 -15.65 -9.50
CA LEU A 17 -57.86 -15.47 -8.26
C LEU A 17 -56.62 -16.33 -7.94
N ALA A 18 -55.55 -15.54 -7.70
CA ALA A 18 -54.54 -15.64 -6.65
C ALA A 18 -53.30 -16.51 -6.92
N LEU A 19 -52.12 -15.90 -6.81
CA LEU A 19 -51.24 -16.02 -5.64
C LEU A 19 -49.94 -15.21 -5.84
N GLY A 20 -49.43 -14.68 -4.73
CA GLY A 20 -48.49 -13.56 -4.65
C GLY A 20 -47.17 -13.72 -5.40
N LEU A 21 -46.82 -12.68 -6.15
CA LEU A 21 -45.43 -12.39 -6.51
C LEU A 21 -44.72 -11.92 -5.25
N GLY A 22 -43.94 -12.82 -4.64
CA GLY A 22 -43.01 -12.50 -3.57
C GLY A 22 -42.07 -11.40 -4.05
N MET A 23 -42.14 -10.24 -3.39
CA MET A 23 -41.13 -9.21 -3.52
C MET A 23 -39.85 -9.77 -2.90
N ILE A 24 -38.93 -10.21 -3.75
CA ILE A 24 -37.54 -10.35 -3.35
C ILE A 24 -37.05 -8.93 -3.08
N GLN A 25 -37.16 -8.49 -1.82
CA GLN A 25 -36.43 -7.32 -1.35
C GLN A 25 -34.96 -7.72 -1.36
N ALA A 26 -34.29 -7.46 -2.49
CA ALA A 26 -32.84 -7.36 -2.50
C ALA A 26 -32.48 -6.25 -1.51
N GLN A 27 -32.03 -6.65 -0.32
CA GLN A 27 -31.31 -5.76 0.58
C GLN A 27 -30.01 -5.43 -0.15
N ALA A 28 -29.97 -4.26 -0.78
CA ALA A 28 -28.72 -3.70 -1.27
C ALA A 28 -27.85 -3.47 -0.04
N ASP A 29 -26.79 -4.28 0.08
CA ASP A 29 -25.78 -4.13 1.11
C ASP A 29 -24.96 -2.88 0.78
N ASP A 30 -25.27 -1.77 1.43
CA ASP A 30 -24.51 -0.51 1.36
C ASP A 30 -23.05 -0.67 1.85
N GLY A 31 -22.67 -1.85 2.37
CA GLY A 31 -21.28 -2.23 2.67
C GLY A 31 -20.34 -2.31 1.46
N ALA A 32 -20.86 -2.24 0.23
CA ALA A 32 -20.05 -2.16 -0.98
C ALA A 32 -19.51 -0.74 -1.29
N LEU A 33 -20.06 0.30 -0.65
CA LEU A 33 -19.64 1.69 -0.92
C LEU A 33 -18.43 2.12 -0.10
N TYR A 34 -18.22 1.49 1.05
CA TYR A 34 -17.08 1.71 1.92
C TYR A 34 -16.45 0.35 2.19
N GLY A 35 -15.31 0.07 1.55
CA GLY A 35 -14.56 -1.17 1.76
C GLY A 35 -14.31 -1.45 3.25
N PRO A 36 -13.96 -2.69 3.61
CA PRO A 36 -13.84 -3.10 5.00
C PRO A 36 -12.85 -2.20 5.76
N LYS A 37 -13.35 -1.51 6.79
CA LYS A 37 -12.52 -0.73 7.72
C LYS A 37 -11.72 -1.70 8.60
N ALA A 38 -10.42 -1.44 8.74
CA ALA A 38 -9.56 -2.26 9.58
C ALA A 38 -10.10 -2.36 11.03
N PRO A 39 -10.23 -3.57 11.60
CA PRO A 39 -10.57 -3.74 13.02
C PRO A 39 -9.58 -3.02 13.94
N LYS A 40 -10.06 -2.58 15.11
CA LYS A 40 -9.17 -2.00 16.13
C LYS A 40 -8.08 -3.00 16.52
N GLY A 41 -6.84 -2.53 16.64
CA GLY A 41 -5.68 -3.36 16.96
C GLY A 41 -5.12 -4.16 15.78
N SER A 42 -5.56 -3.87 14.55
CA SER A 42 -4.90 -4.40 13.35
C SER A 42 -3.52 -3.77 13.16
N ALA A 43 -2.60 -4.55 12.61
CA ALA A 43 -1.38 -4.03 12.00
C ALA A 43 -1.61 -3.81 10.51
N PHE A 44 -0.83 -2.92 9.90
CA PHE A 44 -0.92 -2.56 8.49
C PHE A 44 0.38 -2.91 7.78
N VAL A 45 0.31 -3.66 6.69
CA VAL A 45 1.47 -4.09 5.91
C VAL A 45 1.30 -3.70 4.44
N ARG A 46 2.38 -3.21 3.86
CA ARG A 46 2.57 -3.10 2.41
C ARG A 46 3.91 -3.67 2.03
N ALA A 47 4.20 -3.72 0.73
CA ALA A 47 5.51 -4.06 0.24
C ALA A 47 6.01 -3.01 -0.75
N TYR A 48 7.32 -2.77 -0.72
CA TYR A 48 8.05 -1.93 -1.66
C TYR A 48 9.06 -2.79 -2.41
N ASN A 49 8.99 -2.74 -3.73
CA ASN A 49 9.84 -3.51 -4.63
C ASN A 49 10.93 -2.61 -5.23
N ALA A 50 12.13 -2.65 -4.67
CA ALA A 50 13.30 -1.95 -5.20
C ALA A 50 14.02 -2.73 -6.31
N SER A 51 13.47 -3.85 -6.77
CA SER A 51 14.05 -4.67 -7.83
C SER A 51 13.54 -4.29 -9.21
N SER A 52 14.10 -4.93 -10.24
CA SER A 52 13.73 -4.74 -11.65
C SER A 52 12.66 -5.72 -12.17
N ALA A 53 12.17 -6.63 -11.33
CA ALA A 53 11.17 -7.64 -11.68
C ALA A 53 9.90 -7.47 -10.83
N GLU A 54 8.77 -8.01 -11.27
CA GLU A 54 7.53 -8.03 -10.48
C GLU A 54 7.74 -8.84 -9.18
N LEU A 55 7.09 -8.39 -8.10
CA LEU A 55 7.22 -8.98 -6.78
C LEU A 55 5.84 -9.38 -6.23
N ASP A 56 5.77 -10.61 -5.73
CA ASP A 56 4.71 -11.09 -4.85
C ASP A 56 5.25 -11.22 -3.41
N VAL A 57 4.42 -10.81 -2.46
CA VAL A 57 4.69 -10.89 -1.03
C VAL A 57 3.49 -11.49 -0.31
N SER A 58 3.72 -12.34 0.69
CA SER A 58 2.70 -12.76 1.64
C SER A 58 3.15 -12.55 3.08
N VAL A 59 2.19 -12.28 3.97
CA VAL A 59 2.37 -12.20 5.42
C VAL A 59 1.25 -13.02 6.06
N GLY A 60 1.59 -14.22 6.54
CA GLY A 60 0.56 -15.21 6.91
C GLY A 60 -0.36 -15.52 5.72
N GLN A 61 -1.65 -15.21 5.84
CA GLN A 61 -2.63 -15.39 4.76
C GLN A 61 -2.83 -14.15 3.87
N THR A 62 -2.28 -13.00 4.28
CA THR A 62 -2.40 -11.74 3.54
C THR A 62 -1.48 -11.76 2.33
N GLN A 63 -2.02 -11.51 1.13
CA GLN A 63 -1.28 -11.52 -0.13
C GLN A 63 -1.16 -10.10 -0.71
N LEU A 64 0.03 -9.69 -1.09
CA LEU A 64 0.36 -8.45 -1.80
C LEU A 64 1.00 -8.86 -3.13
N LYS A 65 0.24 -8.78 -4.23
CA LYS A 65 0.65 -9.34 -5.52
C LYS A 65 0.93 -8.28 -6.55
N GLN A 66 1.70 -8.66 -7.56
CA GLN A 66 1.95 -7.89 -8.77
C GLN A 66 2.54 -6.51 -8.51
N ILE A 67 3.47 -6.44 -7.55
CA ILE A 67 4.12 -5.19 -7.20
C ILE A 67 5.16 -4.89 -8.26
N SER A 68 4.91 -3.84 -9.04
CA SER A 68 5.76 -3.46 -10.16
C SER A 68 7.19 -3.10 -9.72
N PRO A 69 8.17 -3.18 -10.63
CA PRO A 69 9.52 -2.69 -10.38
C PRO A 69 9.52 -1.23 -9.90
N LEU A 70 10.29 -0.94 -8.85
CA LEU A 70 10.34 0.37 -8.18
C LEU A 70 8.96 0.85 -7.66
N GLY A 71 8.00 -0.06 -7.49
CA GLY A 71 6.64 0.22 -7.04
C GLY A 71 6.37 -0.24 -5.61
N SER A 72 5.22 0.18 -5.07
CA SER A 72 4.71 -0.28 -3.79
C SER A 72 3.28 -0.79 -3.92
N SER A 73 2.90 -1.77 -3.10
CA SER A 73 1.48 -2.12 -2.94
C SER A 73 0.73 -1.07 -2.13
N ASP A 74 -0.60 -1.11 -2.19
CA ASP A 74 -1.44 -0.53 -1.14
C ASP A 74 -1.21 -1.25 0.20
N PHE A 75 -1.60 -0.60 1.29
CA PHE A 75 -1.64 -1.24 2.60
C PHE A 75 -2.79 -2.25 2.67
N LYS A 76 -2.51 -3.40 3.26
CA LYS A 76 -3.50 -4.33 3.79
C LYS A 76 -3.36 -4.41 5.29
N PHE A 77 -4.43 -4.82 5.96
CA PHE A 77 -4.41 -5.02 7.40
C PHE A 77 -4.57 -6.49 7.77
N LEU A 78 -4.04 -6.86 8.93
CA LEU A 78 -4.15 -8.17 9.55
C LEU A 78 -4.08 -7.99 11.09
N PRO A 79 -4.48 -9.00 11.89
CA PRO A 79 -4.27 -8.94 13.32
C PRO A 79 -2.79 -8.69 13.67
N ALA A 80 -2.53 -7.98 14.76
CA ALA A 80 -1.18 -7.88 15.32
C ALA A 80 -0.68 -9.26 15.77
N GLY A 81 0.63 -9.48 15.70
CA GLY A 81 1.27 -10.74 16.10
C GLY A 81 2.51 -11.08 15.28
N SER A 82 3.04 -12.27 15.54
CA SER A 82 4.20 -12.82 14.83
C SER A 82 3.76 -13.66 13.64
N TYR A 83 4.36 -13.42 12.48
CA TYR A 83 4.07 -14.11 11.22
C TYR A 83 5.36 -14.51 10.51
N GLN A 84 5.23 -15.45 9.57
CA GLN A 84 6.22 -15.65 8.51
C GLN A 84 5.79 -14.85 7.27
N ALA A 85 6.69 -14.02 6.76
CA ALA A 85 6.54 -13.34 5.50
C ALA A 85 7.32 -14.07 4.39
N GLN A 86 6.71 -14.23 3.23
CA GLN A 86 7.36 -14.65 1.99
C GLN A 86 7.54 -13.41 1.12
N VAL A 87 8.77 -13.06 0.77
CA VAL A 87 9.08 -11.91 -0.10
C VAL A 87 9.85 -12.45 -1.31
N GLY A 88 9.18 -12.58 -2.45
CA GLY A 88 9.72 -13.31 -3.59
C GLY A 88 10.06 -14.76 -3.18
N ASN A 89 11.33 -15.15 -3.29
CA ASN A 89 11.79 -16.49 -2.89
C ASN A 89 12.32 -16.57 -1.45
N ALA A 90 12.42 -15.45 -0.74
CA ALA A 90 12.95 -15.41 0.63
C ALA A 90 11.83 -15.47 1.68
N GLN A 91 12.11 -16.12 2.80
CA GLN A 91 11.25 -16.12 3.98
C GLN A 91 11.90 -15.35 5.12
N MET A 92 11.12 -14.59 5.88
CA MET A 92 11.58 -13.91 7.08
C MET A 92 10.48 -13.87 8.16
N PRO A 93 10.84 -13.99 9.45
CA PRO A 93 9.91 -13.69 10.53
C PRO A 93 9.62 -12.19 10.56
N VAL A 94 8.37 -11.84 10.89
CA VAL A 94 7.94 -10.47 11.12
C VAL A 94 7.08 -10.40 12.38
N ASP A 95 7.33 -9.40 13.20
CA ASP A 95 6.54 -9.08 14.38
C ASP A 95 5.80 -7.77 14.12
N LEU A 96 4.48 -7.81 14.24
CA LEU A 96 3.61 -6.70 13.89
C LEU A 96 2.84 -6.22 15.11
N GLU A 97 3.07 -4.97 15.49
CA GLU A 97 2.39 -4.33 16.62
C GLU A 97 1.02 -3.75 16.21
N PRO A 98 0.05 -3.71 17.14
CA PRO A 98 -1.27 -3.16 16.84
C PRO A 98 -1.19 -1.67 16.52
N GLU A 99 -1.92 -1.21 15.51
CA GLU A 99 -2.00 0.19 15.06
C GLU A 99 -0.71 0.74 14.43
N HIS A 100 0.24 -0.15 14.07
CA HIS A 100 1.49 0.21 13.40
C HIS A 100 1.45 -0.13 11.90
N TYR A 101 2.22 0.62 11.11
CA TYR A 101 2.36 0.44 9.67
C TYR A 101 3.76 -0.06 9.34
N TYR A 102 3.83 -1.07 8.49
CA TYR A 102 5.08 -1.70 8.10
C TYR A 102 5.18 -1.84 6.58
N THR A 103 6.38 -1.65 6.06
CA THR A 103 6.74 -1.91 4.67
C THR A 103 7.75 -3.03 4.60
N LEU A 104 7.39 -4.11 3.89
CA LEU A 104 8.32 -5.15 3.48
C LEU A 104 9.10 -4.67 2.25
N VAL A 105 10.41 -4.45 2.41
CA VAL A 105 11.26 -3.98 1.33
C VAL A 105 12.01 -5.16 0.73
N SER A 106 11.90 -5.30 -0.60
CA SER A 106 12.70 -6.23 -1.40
C SER A 106 13.71 -5.47 -2.25
N GLN A 107 14.98 -5.83 -2.18
CA GLN A 107 16.07 -5.23 -2.96
C GLN A 107 16.92 -6.34 -3.58
N THR A 108 17.30 -6.19 -4.84
CA THR A 108 18.12 -7.18 -5.54
C THR A 108 19.46 -7.37 -4.83
N GLY A 109 19.78 -8.62 -4.47
CA GLY A 109 21.05 -8.98 -3.84
C GLY A 109 21.07 -8.84 -2.32
N ASP A 110 20.02 -8.29 -1.71
CA ASP A 110 19.91 -8.12 -0.26
C ASP A 110 18.80 -8.99 0.33
N LYS A 111 18.91 -9.27 1.63
CA LYS A 111 17.82 -9.90 2.37
C LYS A 111 16.65 -8.91 2.49
N PRO A 112 15.39 -9.38 2.37
CA PRO A 112 14.23 -8.56 2.63
C PRO A 112 14.26 -7.96 4.04
N ARG A 113 13.65 -6.78 4.18
CA ARG A 113 13.63 -6.00 5.43
C ARG A 113 12.21 -5.61 5.81
N LEU A 114 11.93 -5.60 7.10
CA LEU A 114 10.72 -5.00 7.65
C LEU A 114 11.05 -3.59 8.13
N VAL A 115 10.40 -2.59 7.55
CA VAL A 115 10.57 -1.19 7.91
C VAL A 115 9.29 -0.69 8.55
N GLU A 116 9.39 -0.16 9.77
CA GLU A 116 8.26 0.50 10.41
C GLU A 116 8.11 1.96 9.93
N GLU A 117 6.87 2.32 9.60
CA GLU A 117 6.47 3.66 9.21
C GLU A 117 5.48 4.24 10.23
N PRO A 118 5.96 4.98 11.26
CA PRO A 118 5.10 5.54 12.28
C PRO A 118 3.99 6.39 11.68
N PRO A 119 2.80 6.36 12.30
CA PRO A 119 1.67 7.14 11.85
C PRO A 119 1.99 8.63 11.91
N PHE A 120 1.37 9.37 11.01
CA PHE A 120 1.41 10.82 10.97
C PHE A 120 0.00 11.36 11.19
N THR A 121 -0.15 12.23 12.19
CA THR A 121 -1.48 12.66 12.68
C THR A 121 -1.80 14.12 12.37
N SER A 122 -0.84 14.91 11.87
CA SER A 122 -1.07 16.31 11.52
C SER A 122 -1.99 16.42 10.31
N ARG A 123 -3.04 17.23 10.44
CA ARG A 123 -3.97 17.54 9.35
C ARG A 123 -3.61 18.83 8.59
N GLN A 124 -2.60 19.56 9.04
CA GLN A 124 -2.25 20.88 8.52
C GLN A 124 -0.99 20.88 7.66
N LYS A 125 -0.13 19.89 7.83
CA LYS A 125 1.14 19.76 7.12
C LYS A 125 1.23 18.42 6.41
N ALA A 126 2.15 18.30 5.47
CA ALA A 126 2.60 17.04 4.94
C ALA A 126 3.81 16.53 5.75
N LEU A 127 4.08 15.23 5.70
CA LEU A 127 5.31 14.64 6.19
C LEU A 127 6.15 14.16 5.00
N LEU A 128 7.36 14.69 4.87
CA LEU A 128 8.39 14.11 4.04
C LEU A 128 9.22 13.18 4.92
N ARG A 129 9.25 11.90 4.58
CA ARG A 129 10.03 10.87 5.26
C ARG A 129 11.13 10.40 4.33
N VAL A 130 12.33 10.19 4.85
CA VAL A 130 13.45 9.55 4.15
C VAL A 130 13.73 8.24 4.84
N GLN A 131 13.57 7.15 4.11
CA GLN A 131 13.97 5.82 4.55
C GLN A 131 15.29 5.47 3.86
N ASN A 132 16.39 5.59 4.60
CA ASN A 132 17.71 5.26 4.09
C ASN A 132 17.99 3.78 4.32
N LEU A 133 18.01 3.00 3.25
CA LEU A 133 18.27 1.56 3.27
C LEU A 133 19.65 1.22 2.68
N THR A 134 20.56 2.20 2.73
CA THR A 134 21.93 2.11 2.20
C THR A 134 22.95 2.12 3.33
N ASP A 135 24.22 1.97 2.96
CA ASP A 135 25.39 1.98 3.83
C ASP A 135 26.00 3.38 4.04
N SER A 136 25.48 4.41 3.37
CA SER A 136 25.93 5.80 3.50
C SER A 136 25.00 6.64 4.37
N THR A 137 25.52 7.66 5.04
CA THR A 137 24.68 8.73 5.62
C THR A 137 24.23 9.66 4.50
N LEU A 138 22.93 9.95 4.42
CA LEU A 138 22.35 10.72 3.33
C LEU A 138 21.54 11.91 3.83
N SER A 139 21.50 12.97 3.03
CA SER A 139 20.69 14.16 3.27
C SER A 139 19.82 14.47 2.06
N VAL A 140 18.60 14.94 2.30
CA VAL A 140 17.75 15.55 1.27
C VAL A 140 17.82 17.06 1.45
N LYS A 141 18.27 17.75 0.41
CA LYS A 141 18.39 19.21 0.36
C LYS A 141 17.50 19.77 -0.75
N THR A 142 17.31 21.09 -0.76
CA THR A 142 16.81 21.79 -1.95
C THR A 142 17.71 21.50 -3.15
N ALA A 143 17.16 21.54 -4.37
CA ALA A 143 17.90 21.17 -5.58
C ALA A 143 19.19 21.99 -5.81
N ASP A 144 19.25 23.22 -5.27
CA ASP A 144 20.43 24.10 -5.26
C ASP A 144 21.44 23.79 -4.14
N GLY A 145 21.14 22.82 -3.27
CA GLY A 145 22.00 22.34 -2.19
C GLY A 145 22.09 23.24 -0.96
N LYS A 146 21.39 24.39 -0.93
CA LYS A 146 21.59 25.41 0.11
C LYS A 146 20.83 25.17 1.40
N THR A 147 19.71 24.45 1.33
CA THR A 147 18.83 24.23 2.48
C THR A 147 18.65 22.74 2.71
N ASP A 148 19.04 22.28 3.89
CA ASP A 148 18.74 20.92 4.32
C ASP A 148 17.24 20.79 4.63
N VAL A 149 16.60 19.77 4.07
CA VAL A 149 15.20 19.45 4.30
C VAL A 149 15.10 18.30 5.31
N VAL A 150 15.90 17.25 5.09
CA VAL A 150 16.14 16.17 6.04
C VAL A 150 17.64 15.89 6.06
N ALA A 151 18.29 16.17 7.17
CA ALA A 151 19.75 16.06 7.30
C ALA A 151 20.17 14.74 7.96
N ASP A 152 21.35 14.25 7.57
CA ASP A 152 22.14 13.23 8.25
C ASP A 152 21.37 11.94 8.60
N VAL A 153 20.57 11.46 7.64
CA VAL A 153 19.86 10.20 7.77
C VAL A 153 20.88 9.07 7.72
N LYS A 154 21.15 8.48 8.88
CA LYS A 154 22.12 7.40 9.06
C LYS A 154 21.78 6.17 8.20
N PRO A 155 22.77 5.31 7.90
CA PRO A 155 22.55 3.99 7.32
C PRO A 155 21.47 3.22 8.06
N ASP A 156 20.61 2.52 7.32
CA ASP A 156 19.45 1.78 7.84
C ASP A 156 18.53 2.62 8.76
N GLY A 157 18.53 3.93 8.56
CA GLY A 157 17.84 4.91 9.38
C GLY A 157 16.65 5.57 8.69
N ARG A 158 16.00 6.45 9.45
CA ARG A 158 14.87 7.25 9.00
C ARG A 158 15.03 8.70 9.45
N GLY A 159 14.66 9.64 8.58
CA GLY A 159 14.55 11.05 8.90
C GLY A 159 13.22 11.62 8.44
N ASP A 160 12.62 12.48 9.25
CA ASP A 160 11.27 13.00 9.05
C ASP A 160 11.30 14.54 9.06
N ARG A 161 10.53 15.17 8.16
CA ARG A 161 10.32 16.62 8.14
C ARG A 161 8.87 16.93 7.82
N GLU A 162 8.22 17.67 8.72
CA GLU A 162 6.94 18.29 8.39
C GLU A 162 7.15 19.50 7.49
N ILE A 163 6.41 19.56 6.39
CA ILE A 163 6.52 20.61 5.37
C ILE A 163 5.13 21.18 5.07
N ASN A 164 5.07 22.48 4.81
CA ASN A 164 3.87 23.08 4.25
C ASN A 164 3.59 22.49 2.86
N PRO A 165 2.32 22.40 2.43
CA PRO A 165 1.98 21.90 1.10
C PRO A 165 2.56 22.82 0.02
N VAL A 166 3.66 22.41 -0.60
CA VAL A 166 4.34 23.14 -1.67
C VAL A 166 4.91 22.16 -2.68
N LYS A 167 5.08 22.61 -3.92
CA LYS A 167 5.90 21.91 -4.91
C LYS A 167 7.34 22.36 -4.73
N VAL A 168 8.26 21.44 -4.45
CA VAL A 168 9.66 21.77 -4.21
C VAL A 168 10.58 20.86 -5.01
N GLY A 169 11.64 21.44 -5.57
CA GLY A 169 12.73 20.67 -6.19
C GLY A 169 13.71 20.21 -5.12
N LEU A 170 13.93 18.90 -5.05
CA LEU A 170 14.78 18.27 -4.04
C LEU A 170 15.90 17.48 -4.71
N ALA A 171 16.98 17.29 -3.97
CA ALA A 171 18.10 16.45 -4.37
C ALA A 171 18.61 15.64 -3.19
N LEU A 172 19.12 14.45 -3.49
CA LEU A 172 19.78 13.57 -2.54
C LEU A 172 21.28 13.88 -2.53
N PHE A 173 21.86 13.90 -1.34
CA PHE A 173 23.26 14.18 -1.08
C PHE A 173 23.89 13.11 -0.20
N ASP A 174 25.16 12.82 -0.47
CA ASP A 174 26.06 12.02 0.36
C ASP A 174 27.21 12.94 0.81
N GLY A 175 27.10 13.44 2.04
CA GLY A 175 27.84 14.62 2.50
C GLY A 175 27.52 15.85 1.65
N GLU A 176 28.56 16.48 1.08
CA GLU A 176 28.42 17.64 0.18
C GLU A 176 28.22 17.24 -1.28
N ARG A 177 28.37 15.96 -1.62
CA ARG A 177 28.23 15.48 -2.99
C ARG A 177 26.76 15.26 -3.31
N LYS A 178 26.24 16.00 -4.29
CA LYS A 178 24.93 15.72 -4.89
C LYS A 178 24.99 14.39 -5.64
N VAL A 179 24.13 13.44 -5.27
CA VAL A 179 24.10 12.09 -5.88
C VAL A 179 22.93 11.88 -6.84
N ALA A 180 21.81 12.57 -6.62
CA ALA A 180 20.67 12.52 -7.52
C ALA A 180 19.78 13.77 -7.41
N ASP A 181 19.27 14.23 -8.55
CA ASP A 181 18.08 15.09 -8.57
C ASP A 181 16.84 14.22 -8.33
N LEU A 182 15.99 14.63 -7.40
CA LEU A 182 14.74 13.92 -7.13
C LEU A 182 13.65 14.45 -8.04
N LYS A 183 12.80 13.54 -8.54
CA LYS A 183 11.59 13.93 -9.26
C LYS A 183 10.78 14.89 -8.38
N PRO A 184 10.26 16.02 -8.91
CA PRO A 184 9.42 16.92 -8.15
C PRO A 184 8.26 16.16 -7.54
N VAL A 185 8.01 16.38 -6.25
CA VAL A 185 6.90 15.79 -5.53
C VAL A 185 5.94 16.88 -5.07
N THR A 186 4.65 16.63 -5.24
CA THR A 186 3.59 17.44 -4.65
C THR A 186 3.26 16.85 -3.29
N LEU A 187 3.35 17.70 -2.27
CA LEU A 187 3.03 17.36 -0.88
C LEU A 187 1.67 17.96 -0.52
N GLU A 188 0.73 17.13 -0.09
CA GLU A 188 -0.60 17.57 0.34
C GLU A 188 -0.78 17.50 1.87
N ARG A 189 -1.73 18.27 2.42
CA ARG A 189 -1.98 18.26 3.87
C ARG A 189 -2.43 16.88 4.34
N GLY A 190 -1.85 16.40 5.44
CA GLY A 190 -2.14 15.07 5.98
C GLY A 190 -1.46 13.92 5.22
N GLU A 191 -0.75 14.21 4.12
CA GLU A 191 -0.06 13.19 3.35
C GLU A 191 1.29 12.84 3.97
N VAL A 192 1.65 11.56 3.93
CA VAL A 192 3.01 11.08 4.13
C VAL A 192 3.60 10.68 2.78
N VAL A 193 4.70 11.30 2.42
CA VAL A 193 5.50 10.93 1.25
C VAL A 193 6.85 10.43 1.72
N SER A 194 7.11 9.14 1.49
CA SER A 194 8.35 8.47 1.87
C SER A 194 9.29 8.40 0.65
N LEU A 195 10.52 8.89 0.80
CA LEU A 195 11.62 8.62 -0.12
C LEU A 195 12.34 7.36 0.35
N PHE A 196 12.17 6.25 -0.35
CA PHE A 196 12.99 5.07 -0.14
C PHE A 196 14.27 5.23 -0.93
N VAL A 197 15.41 5.21 -0.23
CA VAL A 197 16.73 5.21 -0.87
C VAL A 197 17.32 3.82 -0.72
N THR A 198 17.46 3.14 -1.86
CA THR A 198 18.01 1.79 -1.96
C THR A 198 19.29 1.80 -2.78
N GLY A 199 19.94 0.64 -2.88
CA GLY A 199 21.24 0.48 -3.52
C GLY A 199 22.36 0.21 -2.53
N GLY A 200 23.59 0.21 -3.01
CA GLY A 200 24.79 -0.10 -2.22
C GLY A 200 26.06 0.18 -3.02
N GLN A 201 27.21 0.16 -2.35
CA GLN A 201 28.52 0.43 -2.97
C GLN A 201 28.56 1.80 -3.69
N GLY A 202 27.97 2.83 -3.06
CA GLY A 202 27.96 4.20 -3.58
C GLY A 202 27.01 4.45 -4.76
N LYS A 203 26.17 3.48 -5.14
CA LYS A 203 25.06 3.65 -6.08
C LYS A 203 23.74 3.78 -5.33
N PHE A 204 22.97 4.81 -5.67
CA PHE A 204 21.72 5.13 -5.00
C PHE A 204 20.54 5.07 -5.98
N SER A 205 19.42 4.51 -5.53
CA SER A 205 18.14 4.45 -6.24
C SER A 205 17.06 5.08 -5.35
N PRO A 206 16.92 6.42 -5.38
CA PRO A 206 15.90 7.13 -4.63
C PRO A 206 14.54 7.06 -5.35
N VAL A 207 13.51 6.59 -4.64
CA VAL A 207 12.14 6.45 -5.17
C VAL A 207 11.13 7.04 -4.20
N TRP A 208 10.27 7.92 -4.71
CA TRP A 208 9.13 8.44 -3.97
C TRP A 208 8.01 7.40 -3.89
N VAL A 209 7.57 7.13 -2.68
CA VAL A 209 6.46 6.25 -2.35
C VAL A 209 5.46 7.06 -1.54
N LYS A 210 4.29 7.30 -2.12
CA LYS A 210 3.17 7.93 -1.41
C LYS A 210 2.45 6.87 -0.61
N ARG A 211 2.04 7.20 0.62
CA ARG A 211 1.05 6.38 1.31
C ARG A 211 -0.32 6.68 0.67
N PRO A 212 -1.14 5.65 0.35
CA PRO A 212 -2.53 5.89 -0.02
C PRO A 212 -3.21 6.71 1.08
N ILE A 213 -3.85 7.82 0.71
CA ILE A 213 -4.61 8.63 1.65
C ILE A 213 -5.82 7.77 2.01
N ASP A 214 -5.93 7.34 3.27
CA ASP A 214 -7.15 6.72 3.77
C ASP A 214 -8.25 7.79 3.65
N GLY A 215 -9.16 7.61 2.69
CA GLY A 215 -10.25 8.54 2.38
C GLY A 215 -11.30 8.65 3.48
#